data_AF-J2Y462-F1
#
_entry.id   AF-J2Y462-F1
#
_cell.length_a   1.000
_cell.length_b   1.000
_cell.length_c   1.000
_cell.angle_alpha   90.00
_cell.angle_beta   90.00
_cell.angle_gamma   90.00
#
_symmetry.space_group_name_H-M   'P 1'
#
loop_
_entity.id
_entity.type
_entity.pdbx_description
1 polymer ?
#
loop_
_entity_poly.entity_id
_entity_poly.type
_entity_poly.pdbx_seq_one_letter_code
_entity_poly.pdbx_strand_id
1 'polypeptide(L)'
;MRLFVGAVAIALLAGCSTSPVSPGEARPVPKNRIVAFSANPKEAYGTVVVTRDTGFLGGGCYVAIHIDGKFAARIDTGEVAKFFLSIGGHPSGSA
;
A
#
# COMPACT_ATOMS: atom_id res chain seq x y z
N MET A 1 20.41 -13.96 -34.78
CA MET A 1 18.99 -14.24 -34.48
C MET A 1 18.80 -15.13 -33.25
N ARG A 2 19.45 -16.32 -33.17
CA ARG A 2 19.33 -17.24 -32.01
C ARG A 2 19.74 -16.64 -30.65
N LEU A 3 20.82 -15.86 -30.62
CA LEU A 3 21.31 -15.21 -29.39
C LEU A 3 20.38 -14.11 -28.87
N PHE A 4 19.71 -13.38 -29.76
CA PHE A 4 18.73 -12.35 -29.39
C PHE A 4 17.48 -12.97 -28.75
N VAL A 5 17.01 -14.10 -29.29
CA VAL A 5 15.87 -14.83 -28.71
C VAL A 5 16.20 -15.35 -27.31
N GLY A 6 17.43 -15.86 -27.10
CA GLY A 6 17.89 -16.28 -25.78
C GLY A 6 17.98 -15.14 -24.76
N ALA A 7 18.50 -13.97 -25.16
CA ALA A 7 18.61 -12.82 -24.28
C ALA A 7 17.24 -12.26 -23.85
N VAL A 8 16.27 -12.21 -24.77
CA VAL A 8 14.89 -11.77 -24.46
C VAL A 8 14.19 -12.77 -23.53
N ALA A 9 14.39 -14.08 -23.72
CA ALA A 9 13.83 -15.10 -22.84
C ALA A 9 14.36 -14.99 -21.40
N ILE A 10 15.64 -14.66 -21.21
CA ILE A 10 16.24 -14.46 -19.89
C ILE A 10 15.75 -13.17 -19.23
N ALA A 11 15.56 -12.09 -20.00
CA ALA A 11 15.05 -10.82 -19.48
C ALA A 11 13.60 -10.94 -18.95
N LEU A 12 12.79 -11.81 -19.55
CA LEU A 12 11.42 -12.10 -19.10
C LEU A 12 11.35 -12.93 -17.81
N LEU A 13 12.46 -13.55 -17.39
CA LEU A 13 12.58 -14.28 -16.12
C LEU A 13 13.01 -13.38 -14.94
N ALA A 14 13.27 -12.09 -15.18
CA ALA A 14 13.58 -11.14 -14.11
C ALA A 14 12.34 -10.85 -13.24
N GLY A 15 12.45 -11.11 -11.93
CA GLY A 15 11.37 -10.99 -10.95
C GLY A 15 11.09 -9.55 -10.47
N CYS A 16 10.08 -9.43 -9.59
CA CYS A 16 9.51 -8.17 -9.10
C CYS A 16 10.57 -7.13 -8.65
N SER A 17 10.40 -5.89 -9.15
CA SER A 17 11.28 -4.73 -8.97
C SER A 17 10.75 -3.78 -7.90
N THR A 18 10.38 -4.31 -6.73
CA THR A 18 9.95 -3.48 -5.59
C THR A 18 11.00 -3.52 -4.48
N SER A 19 11.19 -2.40 -3.80
CA SER A 19 12.10 -2.25 -2.67
C SER A 19 11.32 -1.85 -1.41
N PRO A 20 11.52 -2.57 -0.29
CA PRO A 20 10.82 -2.30 0.95
C PRO A 20 11.16 -0.90 1.46
N VAL A 21 10.14 -0.19 1.92
CA VAL A 21 10.31 1.11 2.58
C VAL A 21 9.82 1.01 4.01
N SER A 22 10.66 1.42 4.96
CA SER A 22 10.25 1.43 6.35
C SER A 22 9.17 2.52 6.58
N PRO A 23 8.20 2.31 7.49
CA PRO A 23 7.16 3.32 7.76
C PRO A 23 7.70 4.68 8.25
N GLY A 24 8.91 4.71 8.82
CA GLY A 24 9.56 5.94 9.29
C GLY A 24 10.24 6.75 8.18
N GLU A 25 10.61 6.10 7.08
CA GLU A 25 11.26 6.72 5.91
C GLU A 25 10.27 7.00 4.78
N ALA A 26 9.09 6.37 4.81
CA ALA A 26 8.04 6.59 3.86
C ALA A 26 7.40 7.99 3.96
N ARG A 27 7.02 8.54 2.81
CA ARG A 27 6.36 9.85 2.73
C ARG A 27 4.92 9.75 3.22
N PRO A 28 4.40 10.68 4.02
CA PRO A 28 3.01 10.61 4.46
C PRO A 28 2.06 10.82 3.27
N VAL A 29 0.98 10.03 3.21
CA VAL A 29 -0.08 10.24 2.21
C VAL A 29 -0.69 11.65 2.40
N PRO A 30 -0.81 12.45 1.33
CA PRO A 30 -1.47 13.75 1.36
C PRO A 30 -2.91 13.66 1.86
N LYS A 31 -3.31 14.62 2.71
CA LYS A 31 -4.63 14.63 3.37
C LYS A 31 -5.82 14.57 2.39
N ASN A 32 -5.69 15.16 1.21
CA ASN A 32 -6.75 15.14 0.17
C ASN A 32 -6.97 13.74 -0.45
N ARG A 33 -6.10 12.77 -0.18
CA ARG A 33 -6.23 11.38 -0.63
C ARG A 33 -6.63 10.42 0.49
N ILE A 34 -6.76 10.90 1.72
CA ILE A 34 -7.29 10.13 2.85
C ILE A 34 -8.75 10.52 3.03
N VAL A 35 -9.65 9.55 2.90
CA VAL A 35 -11.10 9.77 2.88
C VAL A 35 -11.76 9.33 4.19
N ALA A 36 -11.19 8.34 4.88
CA ALA A 36 -11.74 7.84 6.13
C ALA A 36 -10.66 7.47 7.16
N PHE A 37 -11.09 7.30 8.41
CA PHE A 37 -10.29 6.79 9.54
C PHE A 37 -9.03 7.59 9.88
N SER A 38 -8.97 8.87 9.51
CA SER A 38 -7.81 9.75 9.77
C SER A 38 -7.90 10.48 11.10
N ALA A 39 -9.09 10.56 11.69
CA ALA A 39 -9.32 11.21 12.98
C ALA A 39 -9.22 10.19 14.11
N ASN A 40 -8.63 10.60 15.23
CA ASN A 40 -8.57 9.79 16.44
C ASN A 40 -9.98 9.67 17.05
N PRO A 41 -10.54 8.45 17.18
CA PRO A 41 -11.78 8.25 17.90
C PRO A 41 -11.62 8.63 19.38
N LYS A 42 -12.73 9.02 20.02
CA LYS A 42 -12.76 9.25 21.48
C LYS A 42 -12.72 7.95 22.29
N GLU A 43 -13.13 6.85 21.67
CA GLU A 43 -13.17 5.51 22.25
C GLU A 43 -11.85 4.76 22.02
N ALA A 44 -11.71 3.56 22.61
CA ALA A 44 -10.53 2.73 22.40
C ALA A 44 -10.37 2.37 20.92
N TYR A 45 -9.18 2.63 20.36
CA TYR A 45 -8.88 2.42 18.95
C TYR A 45 -7.56 1.70 18.74
N GLY A 46 -7.47 0.92 17.67
CA GLY A 46 -6.25 0.39 17.10
C GLY A 46 -5.69 1.32 16.02
N THR A 47 -4.37 1.30 15.81
CA THR A 47 -3.72 2.02 14.73
C THR A 47 -3.23 1.04 13.67
N VAL A 48 -3.69 1.21 12.43
CA VAL A 48 -3.21 0.46 11.27
C VAL A 48 -2.29 1.36 10.47
N VAL A 49 -1.06 0.90 10.24
CA VAL A 49 -0.06 1.60 9.43
C VAL A 49 0.15 0.82 8.15
N VAL A 50 -0.16 1.44 7.02
CA VAL A 50 0.01 0.83 5.70
C VAL A 50 1.09 1.58 4.96
N THR A 51 2.18 0.89 4.62
CA THR A 51 3.28 1.45 3.82
C THR A 51 3.32 0.74 2.48
N ARG A 52 3.46 1.50 1.39
CA ARG A 52 3.62 0.96 0.05
C ARG A 52 5.07 1.09 -0.37
N ASP A 53 5.67 -0.03 -0.72
CA ASP A 53 7.03 -0.12 -1.23
C ASP A 53 7.25 0.72 -2.49
N THR A 54 8.51 1.01 -2.78
CA THR A 54 8.90 1.67 -4.03
C THR A 54 9.14 0.65 -5.13
N GLY A 55 8.96 1.02 -6.39
CA GLY A 55 9.23 0.11 -7.51
C GLY A 55 8.62 0.60 -8.82
N PHE A 56 9.23 0.19 -9.95
CA PHE A 56 8.78 0.62 -11.27
C PHE A 56 7.53 -0.13 -11.74
N LEU A 57 7.51 -1.44 -11.51
CA LEU A 57 6.37 -2.29 -11.87
C LEU A 57 5.18 -2.00 -10.94
N GLY A 58 4.09 -1.47 -11.53
CA GLY A 58 2.88 -1.12 -10.79
C GLY A 58 2.93 0.24 -10.05
N GLY A 59 4.02 1.01 -10.20
CA GLY A 59 4.20 2.30 -9.52
C GLY A 59 3.53 3.50 -10.21
N GLY A 60 3.03 3.34 -11.43
CA GLY A 60 2.39 4.43 -12.19
C GLY A 60 0.98 4.82 -11.73
N CYS A 61 0.39 4.08 -10.79
CA CYS A 61 -0.98 4.28 -10.30
C CYS A 61 -1.06 4.20 -8.77
N TYR A 62 -1.97 4.98 -8.19
CA TYR A 62 -2.35 4.80 -6.79
C TYR A 62 -3.07 3.47 -6.58
N VAL A 63 -2.88 2.89 -5.39
CA VAL A 63 -3.68 1.76 -4.92
C VAL A 63 -4.71 2.26 -3.92
N ALA A 64 -5.92 1.71 -4.00
CA ALA A 64 -7.01 2.01 -3.10
C ALA A 64 -6.94 1.11 -1.86
N ILE A 65 -6.94 1.71 -0.68
CA ILE A 65 -7.08 1.01 0.59
C ILE A 65 -8.54 1.01 0.99
N HIS A 66 -9.09 -0.17 1.24
CA HIS A 66 -10.42 -0.35 1.82
C HIS A 66 -10.28 -1.00 3.18
N ILE A 67 -10.98 -0.47 4.17
CA ILE A 67 -11.05 -1.03 5.52
C ILE A 67 -12.52 -1.34 5.79
N ASP A 68 -12.84 -2.59 6.08
CA ASP A 68 -14.22 -3.09 6.27
C ASP A 68 -15.16 -2.69 5.11
N GLY A 69 -14.68 -2.79 3.87
CA GLY A 69 -15.43 -2.41 2.67
C GLY A 69 -15.57 -0.90 2.43
N LYS A 70 -15.10 -0.06 3.36
CA LYS A 70 -15.11 1.40 3.20
C LYS A 70 -13.80 1.89 2.58
N PHE A 71 -13.91 2.68 1.51
CA PHE A 71 -12.77 3.34 0.87
C PHE A 71 -12.09 4.30 1.85
N ALA A 72 -10.85 4.00 2.21
CA ALA A 72 -10.10 4.68 3.26
C ALA A 72 -9.10 5.69 2.70
N ALA A 73 -8.30 5.31 1.69
CA ALA A 73 -7.35 6.22 1.05
C ALA A 73 -6.85 5.72 -0.31
N ARG A 74 -6.15 6.60 -1.03
CA ARG A 74 -5.27 6.28 -2.16
C ARG A 74 -3.81 6.47 -1.77
N ILE A 75 -3.00 5.44 -1.97
CA ILE A 75 -1.57 5.42 -1.60
C ILE A 75 -0.67 5.24 -2.83
N ASP A 76 0.37 6.07 -2.91
CA ASP A 76 1.42 5.99 -3.93
C ASP A 76 2.60 5.13 -3.45
N THR A 77 3.52 4.82 -4.36
CA THR A 77 4.77 4.15 -4.04
C THR A 77 5.65 4.98 -3.10
N GLY A 78 6.24 4.33 -2.11
CA GLY A 78 7.04 4.95 -1.06
C GLY A 78 6.23 5.84 -0.09
N GLU A 79 4.92 5.69 -0.04
CA GLU A 79 4.06 6.42 0.90
C GLU A 79 3.59 5.55 2.07
N VAL A 80 3.21 6.22 3.17
CA VAL A 80 2.62 5.61 4.36
C VAL A 80 1.33 6.32 4.77
N ALA A 81 0.30 5.52 5.07
CA ALA A 81 -0.96 5.98 5.63
C ALA A 81 -1.17 5.38 7.03
N LYS A 82 -1.75 6.18 7.93
CA LYS A 82 -2.15 5.76 9.27
C LYS A 82 -3.66 5.88 9.41
N PHE A 83 -4.29 4.83 9.89
CA PHE A 83 -5.73 4.75 10.11
C PHE A 83 -6.02 4.37 11.55
N PHE A 84 -7.02 5.02 12.14
CA PHE A 84 -7.46 4.79 13.51
C PHE A 84 -8.83 4.11 13.48
N LEU A 85 -8.89 2.89 14.00
CA LEU A 85 -10.07 2.03 13.94
C LEU A 85 -10.58 1.74 15.34
N SER A 86 -11.86 1.98 15.61
CA SER A 86 -12.49 1.64 16.89
C SER A 86 -12.48 0.13 17.11
N ILE A 87 -12.13 -0.29 18.32
CA ILE A 87 -12.07 -1.71 18.69
C ILE A 87 -13.51 -2.24 18.84
N GLY A 88 -13.86 -3.32 18.11
CA GLY A 88 -15.09 -4.09 18.40
C GLY A 88 -16.05 -4.36 17.23
N GLY A 89 -15.71 -4.01 15.97
CA GLY A 89 -16.64 -4.14 14.84
C GLY A 89 -16.02 -4.55 13.51
N HIS A 90 -14.91 -5.29 13.52
CA HIS A 90 -14.33 -5.81 12.29
C HIS A 90 -14.97 -7.15 11.94
N PRO A 91 -15.64 -7.32 10.79
CA PRO A 91 -15.96 -8.66 10.29
C PRO A 91 -14.61 -9.37 10.12
N SER A 92 -14.35 -10.34 11.00
CA SER A 92 -13.15 -11.15 10.98
C SER A 92 -13.00 -11.77 9.59
N GLY A 93 -12.12 -11.19 8.77
CA GLY A 93 -11.67 -11.81 7.54
C GLY A 93 -10.87 -13.05 7.91
N SER A 94 -11.49 -14.21 7.74
CA SER A 94 -10.87 -15.52 7.84
C SER A 94 -9.64 -15.57 6.93
N ALA A 95 -8.56 -16.13 7.49
CA ALA A 95 -7.28 -16.39 6.84
C ALA A 95 -7.39 -17.23 5.56
#